data_AF-A0A645GZF8-F1
#
_entry.id   AF-A0A645GZF8-F1
#
_cell.length_a   1.000
_cell.length_b   1.000
_cell.length_c   1.000
_cell.angle_alpha   90.00
_cell.angle_beta   90.00
_cell.angle_gamma   90.00
#
_symmetry.space_group_name_H-M   'P 1'
#
loop_
_entity.id
_entity.type
_entity.pdbx_description
1 polymer ?
#
loop_
_entity_poly.entity_id
_entity_poly.type
_entity_poly.pdbx_seq_one_letter_code
_entity_poly.pdbx_strand_id
1 'polypeptide(L)'
;MYAGIPLRVVEDAVLPAQGVDGADGHEIFAVKFGPMSDVCGIQNGGVRVTDIGELETKPVYRTRIEWYCGLACFNPLSIARLKGIKK
;
A
#
# COMPACT_ATOMS: atom_id res chain seq x y z
N MET A 1 -2.31 -21.09 2.53
CA MET A 1 -2.59 -20.81 3.96
C MET A 1 -1.47 -21.44 4.77
N TYR A 2 -0.95 -20.75 5.80
CA TYR A 2 0.12 -21.25 6.66
C TYR A 2 -0.18 -20.88 8.12
N ALA A 3 -0.09 -21.84 9.04
CA ALA A 3 -0.39 -21.64 10.47
C ALA A 3 -1.72 -20.93 10.76
N GLY A 4 -2.78 -21.24 10.00
CA GLY A 4 -4.08 -20.57 10.16
C GLY A 4 -4.23 -19.24 9.40
N ILE A 5 -3.16 -18.73 8.79
CA ILE A 5 -3.13 -17.40 8.16
C ILE A 5 -3.24 -17.55 6.62
N PRO A 6 -4.16 -16.83 5.97
CA PRO A 6 -4.24 -16.81 4.51
C PRO A 6 -2.96 -16.24 3.88
N LEU A 7 -2.50 -16.89 2.80
CA LEU A 7 -1.43 -16.35 1.96
C LEU A 7 -2.06 -15.71 0.73
N ARG A 8 -1.63 -14.49 0.41
CA ARG A 8 -2.10 -13.74 -0.76
C ARG A 8 -0.88 -13.39 -1.62
N VAL A 9 -1.03 -13.58 -2.92
CA VAL A 9 -0.05 -13.10 -3.90
C VAL A 9 -0.30 -11.61 -4.10
N VAL A 10 0.76 -10.83 -4.00
CA VAL A 10 0.76 -9.40 -4.32
C VAL A 10 1.28 -9.27 -5.75
N GLU A 11 0.66 -8.41 -6.54
CA GLU A 11 1.07 -8.15 -7.91
C GLU A 11 2.44 -7.46 -7.96
N ASP A 12 3.25 -7.78 -8.98
CA ASP A 12 4.64 -7.35 -9.11
C ASP A 12 4.81 -5.82 -9.18
N ALA A 13 3.78 -5.09 -9.61
CA ALA A 13 3.82 -3.63 -9.73
C ALA A 13 3.71 -2.89 -8.38
N VAL A 14 3.33 -3.58 -7.30
CA VAL A 14 3.07 -2.94 -5.99
C VAL A 14 4.32 -2.95 -5.10
N LEU A 15 5.19 -3.95 -5.24
CA LEU A 15 6.36 -4.11 -4.40
C LEU A 15 7.60 -3.47 -5.02
N PRO A 16 8.50 -2.87 -4.22
CA PRO A 16 9.78 -2.40 -4.72
C PRO A 16 10.66 -3.57 -5.17
N ALA A 17 11.80 -3.27 -5.82
CA ALA A 17 12.79 -4.27 -6.20
C ALA A 17 13.11 -5.20 -5.03
N GLN A 18 12.94 -6.51 -5.27
CA GLN A 18 13.04 -7.56 -4.26
C GLN A 18 14.42 -8.20 -4.29
N GLY A 19 14.96 -8.53 -3.11
CA GLY A 19 16.28 -9.15 -3.03
C GLY A 19 17.16 -8.65 -1.90
N VAL A 20 18.36 -9.19 -1.82
CA VAL A 20 19.39 -8.80 -0.83
C VAL A 20 20.71 -8.64 -1.57
N ASP A 21 21.46 -7.59 -1.24
CA ASP A 21 22.81 -7.33 -1.77
C ASP A 21 22.91 -7.33 -3.31
N GLY A 22 21.87 -6.84 -3.99
CA GLY A 22 21.82 -6.72 -5.45
C GLY A 22 21.50 -8.03 -6.20
N ALA A 23 21.21 -9.11 -5.48
CA ALA A 23 20.71 -10.35 -6.08
C ALA A 23 19.18 -10.36 -6.09
N ASP A 24 18.61 -10.76 -7.23
CA ASP A 24 17.17 -11.01 -7.36
C ASP A 24 16.72 -12.05 -6.32
N GLY A 25 15.55 -11.80 -5.74
CA GLY A 25 14.91 -12.73 -4.82
C GLY A 25 13.44 -12.43 -4.67
N HIS A 26 12.76 -13.29 -3.94
CA HIS A 26 11.36 -13.11 -3.56
C HIS A 26 11.24 -12.72 -2.09
N GLU A 27 10.10 -12.14 -1.74
CA GLU A 27 9.83 -11.64 -0.40
C GLU A 27 8.44 -12.02 0.07
N ILE A 28 8.30 -12.22 1.38
CA ILE A 28 7.03 -12.46 2.04
C ILE A 28 6.86 -11.43 3.14
N PHE A 29 5.69 -10.80 3.17
CA PHE A 29 5.27 -9.88 4.22
C PHE A 29 4.19 -10.55 5.07
N ALA A 30 4.41 -10.59 6.38
CA ALA A 30 3.41 -10.98 7.35
C ALA A 30 2.92 -9.71 8.06
N VAL A 31 1.61 -9.46 8.02
CA VAL A 31 1.00 -8.25 8.57
C VAL A 31 -0.19 -8.61 9.42
N LYS A 32 -0.25 -8.06 10.64
CA LYS A 32 -1.44 -8.06 11.48
C LYS A 32 -2.15 -6.71 11.31
N PHE A 33 -3.40 -6.77 10.86
CA PHE A 33 -4.24 -5.58 10.73
C PHE A 33 -5.04 -5.33 12.00
N GLY A 34 -5.10 -4.06 12.42
CA GLY A 34 -5.81 -3.66 13.63
C GLY A 34 -5.86 -2.13 13.75
N PRO A 35 -7.04 -1.50 13.76
CA PRO A 35 -7.15 -0.05 13.84
C PRO A 35 -6.66 0.43 15.21
N MET A 36 -5.76 1.43 15.23
CA MET A 36 -5.18 2.01 16.44
C MET A 36 -4.37 1.03 17.32
N SER A 37 -4.19 -0.23 16.92
CA SER A 37 -3.43 -1.25 17.67
C SER A 37 -2.25 -1.84 16.88
N ASP A 38 -2.44 -2.06 15.58
CA ASP A 38 -1.49 -2.76 14.72
C ASP A 38 -1.28 -1.97 13.42
N VAL A 39 -1.14 -2.64 12.27
CA VAL A 39 -1.07 -1.94 10.98
C VAL A 39 -2.47 -1.55 10.54
N CYS A 40 -2.68 -0.28 10.21
CA CYS A 40 -3.91 0.16 9.57
C CYS A 40 -3.68 1.35 8.62
N GLY A 41 -4.63 1.54 7.70
CA GLY A 41 -4.69 2.75 6.90
C GLY A 41 -5.12 3.94 7.76
N ILE A 42 -4.57 5.11 7.46
CA ILE A 42 -5.02 6.40 7.99
C ILE A 42 -5.47 7.27 6.83
N GLN A 43 -6.46 8.12 7.06
CA GLN A 43 -6.95 9.03 6.04
C GLN A 43 -7.51 10.32 6.63
N ASN A 44 -7.40 11.42 5.89
CA ASN A 44 -8.03 12.69 6.23
C ASN A 44 -9.20 12.98 5.27
N GLY A 45 -10.40 12.58 5.70
CA GLY A 45 -11.65 12.96 5.06
C GLY A 45 -11.93 12.33 3.70
N GLY A 46 -11.69 11.02 3.56
CA GLY A 46 -12.15 10.18 2.44
C GLY A 46 -11.60 10.57 1.06
N VAL A 47 -12.09 9.89 0.02
CA VAL A 47 -11.87 10.30 -1.37
C VAL A 47 -12.78 11.50 -1.65
N ARG A 48 -12.18 12.62 -2.05
CA ARG A 48 -12.88 13.85 -2.40
C ARG A 48 -12.84 14.04 -3.90
N VAL A 49 -14.01 14.32 -4.46
CA VAL A 49 -14.19 14.54 -5.89
C VAL A 49 -14.75 15.94 -6.06
N THR A 50 -13.99 16.81 -6.72
CA THR A 50 -14.37 18.19 -6.96
C THR A 50 -14.37 18.44 -8.46
N ASP A 51 -15.48 18.92 -8.98
CA ASP A 51 -15.54 19.44 -10.33
C ASP A 51 -14.96 20.87 -10.36
N ILE A 52 -13.97 21.11 -11.22
CA ILE A 52 -13.34 22.42 -11.40
C ILE A 52 -14.04 23.18 -12.55
N GLY A 53 -14.86 22.50 -13.36
CA GLY A 53 -15.48 23.06 -14.54
C GLY A 53 -14.53 23.12 -15.74
N GLU A 54 -14.84 23.99 -16.69
CA GLU A 54 -14.05 24.18 -17.91
C GLU A 54 -12.76 24.96 -17.63
N LEU A 55 -11.65 24.53 -18.23
CA LEU A 55 -10.36 25.19 -18.05
C LEU A 55 -10.19 26.39 -18.97
N GLU A 56 -9.58 27.46 -18.46
CA GLU A 56 -9.22 28.63 -19.27
C GLU A 56 -8.18 28.34 -20.35
N THR A 57 -7.31 27.34 -20.11
CA THR A 57 -6.19 27.02 -21.01
C THR A 57 -6.58 26.17 -22.22
N LYS A 58 -7.69 25.44 -22.14
CA LYS A 58 -8.20 24.57 -23.21
C LYS A 58 -9.66 24.20 -22.95
N PRO A 59 -10.49 24.00 -23.99
CA PRO A 59 -11.91 23.71 -23.86
C PRO A 59 -12.14 22.26 -23.40
N VAL A 60 -11.81 21.97 -22.15
CA VAL A 60 -12.06 20.68 -21.49
C VAL A 60 -12.51 20.90 -20.05
N TYR A 61 -13.38 20.00 -19.57
CA TYR A 61 -13.74 19.93 -18.16
C TYR A 61 -12.67 19.18 -17.37
N ARG A 62 -12.43 19.60 -16.12
CA ARG A 62 -11.47 18.94 -15.22
C ARG A 62 -12.13 18.60 -13.89
N THR A 63 -12.10 17.31 -13.55
CA THR A 63 -12.41 16.83 -12.21
C THR A 63 -11.12 16.58 -11.45
N ARG A 64 -11.02 17.10 -10.23
CA ARG A 64 -9.94 16.77 -9.30
C ARG A 64 -10.41 15.71 -8.32
N ILE A 65 -9.60 14.66 -8.20
CA ILE A 65 -9.82 13.56 -7.26
C ILE A 65 -8.65 13.58 -6.29
N GLU A 66 -8.95 13.80 -5.01
CA GLU A 66 -7.96 13.90 -3.93
C GLU A 66 -8.25 12.83 -2.87
N TRP A 67 -7.21 12.11 -2.46
CA TRP A 67 -7.30 11.20 -1.32
C TRP A 67 -6.05 11.34 -0.45
N TYR A 68 -6.22 11.98 0.71
CA TYR A 68 -5.16 12.12 1.69
C TYR A 68 -5.13 10.87 2.58
N CYS A 69 -4.37 9.86 2.16
CA CYS A 69 -4.22 8.60 2.88
C CYS A 69 -2.76 8.29 3.20
N GLY A 70 -2.58 7.40 4.18
CA GLY A 70 -1.29 6.85 4.57
C GLY A 70 -1.44 5.51 5.25
N LEU A 71 -0.32 4.95 5.70
CA LEU A 71 -0.27 3.70 6.45
C LEU A 71 0.39 3.98 7.81
N ALA A 72 -0.24 3.55 8.89
CA ALA A 72 0.30 3.65 10.24
C ALA A 72 0.65 2.26 10.76
N CYS A 73 1.78 2.17 11.46
CA CYS A 73 2.22 0.99 12.20
C CYS A 73 2.27 1.35 13.68
N PHE A 74 1.23 1.01 14.43
CA PHE A 74 1.14 1.33 15.86
C PHE A 74 1.97 0.38 16.74
N ASN A 75 2.18 -0.84 16.26
CA ASN A 75 2.99 -1.84 16.94
C ASN A 75 4.04 -2.40 15.96
N PRO A 76 5.35 -2.23 16.22
CA PRO A 76 6.40 -2.70 15.32
C PRO A 76 6.42 -4.23 15.18
N LEU A 77 5.84 -4.98 16.12
CA LEU A 77 5.74 -6.44 16.05
C LEU A 77 4.58 -6.93 15.14
N SER A 78 3.77 -6.01 14.63
CA SER A 78 2.62 -6.32 13.77
C SER A 78 3.00 -6.45 12.29
N ILE A 79 4.28 -6.28 11.95
CA ILE A 79 4.80 -6.48 10.60
C ILE A 79 6.15 -7.22 10.63
N ALA A 80 6.30 -8.19 9.74
CA ALA A 80 7.57 -8.88 9.50
C ALA A 80 7.79 -9.06 7.99
N ARG A 81 9.06 -9.01 7.58
CA ARG A 81 9.50 -9.20 6.19
C ARG A 81 10.54 -10.31 6.15
N LEU A 82 10.27 -11.36 5.37
CA LEU A 82 11.26 -12.34 4.96
C LEU A 82 11.76 -11.98 3.57
N LYS A 83 13.07 -11.78 3.41
CA LYS A 83 13.71 -11.33 2.18
C LYS A 83 14.75 -12.34 1.68
N GLY A 84 15.07 -12.29 0.38
CA GLY A 84 16.12 -13.12 -0.22
C GLY A 84 15.71 -14.58 -0.46
N ILE A 85 14.41 -14.82 -0.64
CA ILE A 85 13.89 -16.16 -0.94
C ILE A 85 14.28 -16.49 -2.38
N LYS A 86 14.97 -17.61 -2.58
CA LYS A 86 15.36 -18.10 -3.91
C LYS A 86 14.35 -19.13 -4.40
N LYS A 87 14.22 -19.23 -5.71
CA LYS A 87 13.41 -20.24 -6.40
C LYS A 87 13.96 -21.65 -6.17
#